data_AF-A0A166RXL5-F1
#
_entry.id   AF-A0A166RXL5-F1
#
_cell.length_a   1.000
_cell.length_b   1.000
_cell.length_c   1.000
_cell.angle_alpha   90.00
_cell.angle_beta   90.00
_cell.angle_gamma   90.00
#
_symmetry.space_group_name_H-M   'P 1'
#
loop_
_entity.id
_entity.type
_entity.pdbx_description
1 polymer ?
#
loop_
_entity_poly.entity_id
_entity_poly.type
_entity_poly.pdbx_seq_one_letter_code
_entity_poly.pdbx_strand_id
1 'polypeptide(L)'
;MTTRTAAIIGGGVIGGGWAARFALNGWAVRVYDPDPQAQRKIAEVMGNARRSLPGLTDAALPPEGAITFHGDIAEAVTGAEWIQESVPERLDIKHETFAAIQAACEPEAIIGSSTSGFKPSELGQGVARPGQIMVAHPFNPVYLLPLVELVPTPEATADQIDRAKATLTALGMYPLHLRKEIDAHVADRFLEAVWREALWLVKDGIATTEEIDNAIRYGFGIRWAQMGLFETYRVAGGEAGMKHFMAQFGPALKWPWTKLMDVPEFNDGLVDLIAGQSDAQSGQFTIRELERARDNNLVSMMRALKAQNWGAGALVNAHETLLRADTPLAARAAEIADPAAPVLTARRAVPLDWTDYNGHMTESRYLQAFADATDRFMEIIGCDAAYIASGGSYFTAETHIRHVDEVHAGAVIEITTRVLSGGGKKMHLWHEMREGDRLLATGEHFLLHVSLDTRKPADPAPEIDAALRRFAEAQADLPTPEGVGRAVGQRP
;
A
#
# COMPACT_ATOMS: atom_id res chain seq x y z
N MET A 1 13.55 -20.06 6.56
CA MET A 1 12.74 -19.43 7.62
C MET A 1 11.39 -20.12 7.64
N THR A 2 10.82 -20.39 8.82
CA THR A 2 9.46 -20.94 8.94
C THR A 2 8.46 -19.87 8.47
N THR A 3 7.58 -20.22 7.54
CA THR A 3 6.52 -19.31 7.06
C THR A 3 5.58 -18.96 8.20
N ARG A 4 5.36 -17.66 8.43
CA ARG A 4 4.42 -17.16 9.44
C ARG A 4 2.99 -17.51 9.04
N THR A 5 2.13 -17.76 10.03
CA THR A 5 0.74 -18.19 9.77
C THR A 5 -0.27 -17.22 10.38
N ALA A 6 -1.25 -16.81 9.57
CA ALA A 6 -2.43 -16.08 10.01
C ALA A 6 -3.68 -16.94 9.85
N ALA A 7 -4.56 -16.93 10.85
CA ALA A 7 -5.88 -17.53 10.78
C ALA A 7 -6.95 -16.46 10.56
N ILE A 8 -7.90 -16.70 9.67
CA ILE A 8 -9.00 -15.79 9.34
C ILE A 8 -10.30 -16.51 9.66
N ILE A 9 -11.06 -15.97 10.61
CA ILE A 9 -12.31 -16.56 11.11
C ILE A 9 -13.47 -15.69 10.61
N GLY A 10 -14.15 -16.17 9.56
CA GLY A 10 -15.10 -15.42 8.74
C GLY A 10 -14.49 -14.97 7.41
N GLY A 11 -15.02 -15.49 6.30
CA GLY A 11 -14.60 -15.32 4.91
C GLY A 11 -15.51 -14.41 4.08
N GLY A 12 -16.16 -13.44 4.72
CA GLY A 12 -16.87 -12.34 4.05
C GLY A 12 -15.93 -11.32 3.39
N VAL A 13 -16.45 -10.13 3.06
CA VAL A 13 -15.66 -9.07 2.38
C VAL A 13 -14.44 -8.65 3.20
N ILE A 14 -14.60 -8.41 4.50
CA ILE A 14 -13.52 -7.98 5.39
C ILE A 14 -12.50 -9.11 5.63
N GLY A 15 -12.98 -10.31 5.95
CA GLY A 15 -12.12 -11.47 6.14
C GLY A 15 -11.33 -11.85 4.89
N GLY A 16 -11.96 -11.83 3.71
CA GLY A 16 -11.27 -11.99 2.44
C GLY A 16 -10.22 -10.91 2.18
N GLY A 17 -10.49 -9.68 2.64
CA GLY A 17 -9.53 -8.58 2.58
C GLY A 17 -8.29 -8.80 3.46
N TRP A 18 -8.48 -9.31 4.69
CA TRP A 18 -7.38 -9.71 5.56
C TRP A 18 -6.61 -10.92 5.00
N ALA A 19 -7.31 -11.94 4.50
CA ALA A 19 -6.69 -13.07 3.83
C ALA A 19 -5.77 -12.61 2.70
N ALA A 20 -6.25 -11.68 1.86
CA ALA A 20 -5.44 -11.08 0.81
C ALA A 20 -4.24 -10.30 1.34
N ARG A 21 -4.43 -9.46 2.38
CA ARG A 21 -3.33 -8.68 2.96
C ARG A 21 -2.22 -9.56 3.50
N PHE A 22 -2.56 -10.63 4.23
CA PHE A 22 -1.58 -11.56 4.78
C PHE A 22 -0.92 -12.42 3.69
N ALA A 23 -1.71 -13.04 2.81
CA ALA A 23 -1.20 -13.94 1.77
C ALA A 23 -0.25 -13.22 0.80
N LEU A 24 -0.60 -12.01 0.34
CA LEU A 24 0.25 -11.23 -0.57
C LEU A 24 1.51 -10.67 0.10
N ASN A 25 1.57 -10.68 1.43
CA ASN A 25 2.80 -10.38 2.20
C ASN A 25 3.51 -11.66 2.67
N GLY A 26 3.24 -12.80 2.03
CA GLY A 26 4.00 -14.05 2.20
C GLY A 26 3.63 -14.90 3.40
N TRP A 27 2.53 -14.58 4.10
CA TRP A 27 2.05 -15.41 5.21
C TRP A 27 1.19 -16.56 4.70
N ALA A 28 1.34 -17.74 5.31
CA ALA A 28 0.37 -18.81 5.14
C ALA A 28 -0.95 -18.37 5.80
N VAL A 29 -2.06 -18.51 5.07
CA VAL A 29 -3.39 -18.12 5.54
C VAL A 29 -4.26 -19.36 5.70
N ARG A 30 -4.87 -19.48 6.87
CA ARG A 30 -5.84 -20.53 7.19
C ARG A 30 -7.20 -19.89 7.42
N VAL A 31 -8.21 -20.35 6.69
CA VAL A 31 -9.55 -19.76 6.75
C VAL A 31 -10.52 -20.78 7.34
N TYR A 32 -11.36 -20.30 8.24
CA TYR A 32 -12.59 -20.99 8.63
C TYR A 32 -13.79 -20.06 8.40
N ASP A 33 -14.82 -20.58 7.74
CA ASP A 33 -16.14 -19.94 7.61
C ASP A 33 -17.19 -21.05 7.41
N PRO A 34 -18.33 -21.03 8.14
CA PRO A 34 -19.40 -22.01 7.96
C PRO A 34 -20.15 -21.90 6.61
N ASP A 35 -20.05 -20.79 5.89
CA ASP A 35 -20.66 -20.59 4.58
C ASP A 35 -19.92 -21.38 3.49
N PRO A 36 -20.58 -22.33 2.80
CA PRO A 36 -19.96 -23.08 1.70
C PRO A 36 -19.52 -22.20 0.52
N GLN A 37 -19.96 -20.95 0.44
CA GLN A 37 -19.53 -19.98 -0.58
C GLN A 37 -18.31 -19.15 -0.18
N ALA A 38 -17.78 -19.29 1.03
CA ALA A 38 -16.66 -18.48 1.52
C ALA A 38 -15.42 -18.58 0.60
N GLN A 39 -15.07 -19.79 0.14
CA GLN A 39 -13.94 -19.97 -0.77
C GLN A 39 -14.11 -19.20 -2.08
N ARG A 40 -15.32 -19.20 -2.67
CA ARG A 40 -15.62 -18.41 -3.88
C ARG A 40 -15.50 -16.91 -3.61
N LYS A 41 -16.10 -16.43 -2.52
CA LYS A 41 -16.08 -15.00 -2.14
C LYS A 41 -14.66 -14.50 -1.89
N ILE A 42 -13.84 -15.27 -1.16
CA ILE A 42 -12.43 -14.94 -0.92
C ILE A 42 -11.66 -14.96 -2.24
N ALA A 43 -11.88 -15.94 -3.12
CA ALA A 43 -11.21 -15.99 -4.42
C ALA A 43 -11.49 -14.72 -5.27
N GLU A 44 -12.70 -14.17 -5.21
CA GLU A 44 -13.05 -12.90 -5.86
C GLU A 44 -12.30 -11.70 -5.27
N VAL A 45 -12.21 -11.62 -3.93
CA VAL A 45 -11.43 -10.57 -3.25
C VAL A 45 -9.94 -10.70 -3.57
N MET A 46 -9.40 -11.92 -3.55
CA MET A 46 -8.02 -12.22 -3.95
C MET A 46 -7.74 -11.81 -5.39
N GLY A 47 -8.68 -12.02 -6.31
CA GLY A 47 -8.55 -11.60 -7.71
C GLY A 47 -8.35 -10.08 -7.84
N ASN A 48 -9.13 -9.28 -7.11
CA ASN A 48 -8.95 -7.83 -7.08
C ASN A 48 -7.64 -7.43 -6.39
N ALA A 49 -7.31 -8.06 -5.27
CA ALA A 49 -6.10 -7.75 -4.50
C ALA A 49 -4.80 -8.06 -5.27
N ARG A 50 -4.71 -9.21 -5.93
CA ARG A 50 -3.57 -9.59 -6.80
C ARG A 50 -3.35 -8.62 -7.95
N ARG A 51 -4.43 -7.99 -8.43
CA ARG A 51 -4.36 -7.00 -9.50
C ARG A 51 -3.87 -5.63 -9.01
N SER A 52 -4.24 -5.21 -7.81
CA SER A 52 -4.04 -3.83 -7.34
C SER A 52 -2.89 -3.66 -6.34
N LEU A 53 -2.77 -4.54 -5.34
CA LEU A 53 -1.81 -4.37 -4.25
C LEU A 53 -0.35 -4.44 -4.73
N PRO A 54 0.07 -5.38 -5.62
CA PRO A 54 1.46 -5.44 -6.06
C PRO A 54 1.94 -4.16 -6.76
N GLY A 55 1.05 -3.45 -7.47
CA GLY A 55 1.36 -2.20 -8.16
C GLY A 55 1.45 -0.98 -7.26
N LEU A 56 1.07 -1.10 -5.98
CA LEU A 56 1.13 0.01 -5.02
C LEU A 56 2.58 0.40 -4.69
N THR A 57 3.48 -0.58 -4.66
CA THR A 57 4.90 -0.40 -4.34
C THR A 57 5.78 -0.54 -5.59
N ASP A 58 6.93 0.15 -5.61
CA ASP A 58 8.03 -0.01 -6.56
C ASP A 58 9.05 -1.08 -6.08
N ALA A 59 8.62 -1.93 -5.14
CA ALA A 59 9.30 -3.15 -4.74
C ALA A 59 8.31 -4.31 -4.92
N ALA A 60 8.79 -5.44 -5.43
CA ALA A 60 7.95 -6.62 -5.52
C ALA A 60 7.62 -7.16 -4.13
N LEU A 61 6.36 -7.56 -3.95
CA LEU A 61 5.92 -8.28 -2.77
C LEU A 61 6.64 -9.64 -2.66
N PRO A 62 6.74 -10.23 -1.46
CA PRO A 62 7.21 -11.59 -1.29
C PRO A 62 6.31 -12.59 -2.05
N PRO A 63 6.79 -13.82 -2.29
CA PRO A 63 5.95 -14.87 -2.85
C PRO A 63 4.64 -15.03 -2.06
N GLU A 64 3.51 -15.13 -2.77
CA GLU A 64 2.20 -15.26 -2.14
C GLU A 64 2.16 -16.53 -1.26
N GLY A 65 1.71 -16.36 -0.02
CA GLY A 65 1.55 -17.46 0.92
C GLY A 65 0.31 -18.31 0.61
N ALA A 66 0.39 -19.60 0.95
CA ALA A 66 -0.69 -20.54 0.66
C ALA A 66 -1.96 -20.21 1.47
N ILE A 67 -3.12 -20.24 0.79
CA ILE A 67 -4.44 -20.10 1.43
C ILE A 67 -5.08 -21.49 1.52
N THR A 68 -5.46 -21.89 2.73
CA THR A 68 -6.12 -23.18 3.00
C THR A 68 -7.42 -22.98 3.77
N PHE A 69 -8.39 -23.86 3.53
CA PHE A 69 -9.72 -23.82 4.16
C PHE A 69 -9.86 -25.01 5.10
N HIS A 70 -10.36 -24.77 6.30
CA HIS A 70 -10.43 -25.76 7.38
C HIS A 70 -11.87 -26.01 7.80
N GLY A 71 -12.14 -27.21 8.33
CA GLY A 71 -13.50 -27.65 8.67
C GLY A 71 -14.00 -27.12 10.01
N ASP A 72 -13.09 -26.70 10.89
CA ASP A 72 -13.40 -26.08 12.17
C ASP A 72 -12.39 -24.97 12.55
N ILE A 73 -12.71 -24.22 13.60
CA ILE A 73 -11.87 -23.13 14.11
C ILE A 73 -10.56 -23.66 14.66
N ALA A 74 -10.55 -24.81 15.33
CA ALA A 74 -9.37 -25.32 16.02
C ALA A 74 -8.24 -25.62 15.03
N GLU A 75 -8.55 -26.30 13.93
CA GLU A 75 -7.61 -26.58 12.83
C GLU A 75 -7.03 -25.30 12.22
N ALA A 76 -7.86 -24.26 12.05
CA ALA A 76 -7.43 -23.00 11.48
C ALA A 76 -6.45 -22.24 12.41
N VAL A 77 -6.69 -22.24 13.73
CA VAL A 77 -5.94 -21.39 14.68
C VAL A 77 -4.72 -22.05 15.33
N THR A 78 -4.61 -23.38 15.32
CA THR A 78 -3.47 -24.08 15.95
C THR A 78 -2.13 -23.64 15.33
N GLY A 79 -1.25 -23.06 16.15
CA GLY A 79 0.05 -22.54 15.71
C GLY A 79 -0.02 -21.26 14.87
N ALA A 80 -1.17 -20.61 14.74
CA ALA A 80 -1.28 -19.30 14.09
C ALA A 80 -0.72 -18.20 15.01
N GLU A 81 0.09 -17.30 14.45
CA GLU A 81 0.65 -16.16 15.20
C GLU A 81 -0.33 -15.00 15.30
N TRP A 82 -1.13 -14.80 14.24
CA TRP A 82 -2.18 -13.81 14.17
C TRP A 82 -3.51 -14.49 13.85
N ILE A 83 -4.57 -14.13 14.57
CA ILE A 83 -5.91 -14.65 14.36
C ILE A 83 -6.83 -13.45 14.18
N GLN A 84 -7.47 -13.36 13.02
CA GLN A 84 -8.37 -12.26 12.70
C GLN A 84 -9.82 -12.76 12.67
N GLU A 85 -10.62 -12.26 13.60
CA GLU A 85 -12.06 -12.46 13.67
C GLU A 85 -12.77 -11.42 12.78
N SER A 86 -13.64 -11.91 11.89
CA SER A 86 -14.46 -11.14 10.94
C SER A 86 -15.85 -11.78 10.78
N VAL A 87 -16.39 -12.33 11.87
CA VAL A 87 -17.75 -12.89 11.94
C VAL A 87 -18.79 -11.76 12.09
N PRO A 88 -20.11 -12.04 11.94
CA PRO A 88 -21.15 -11.03 12.02
C PRO A 88 -21.08 -10.13 13.27
N GLU A 89 -21.56 -8.90 13.14
CA GLU A 89 -21.51 -7.87 14.18
C GLU A 89 -22.55 -8.12 15.30
N ARG A 90 -22.34 -9.22 16.04
CA ARG A 90 -23.18 -9.71 17.14
C ARG A 90 -22.31 -10.23 18.28
N LEU A 91 -22.48 -9.68 19.49
CA LEU A 91 -21.63 -10.01 20.64
C LEU A 91 -21.67 -11.49 21.02
N ASP A 92 -22.85 -12.11 21.01
CA ASP A 92 -23.01 -13.53 21.34
C ASP A 92 -22.19 -14.43 20.42
N ILE A 93 -22.25 -14.19 19.10
CA ILE A 93 -21.47 -14.93 18.11
C ILE A 93 -19.97 -14.68 18.29
N LYS A 94 -19.56 -13.43 18.56
CA LYS A 94 -18.15 -13.08 18.77
C LYS A 94 -17.59 -13.75 20.03
N HIS A 95 -18.31 -13.76 21.14
CA HIS A 95 -17.89 -14.42 22.38
C HIS A 95 -17.74 -15.94 22.20
N GLU A 96 -18.71 -16.60 21.55
CA GLU A 96 -18.60 -18.03 21.21
C GLU A 96 -17.37 -18.30 20.32
N THR A 97 -17.13 -17.44 19.34
CA THR A 97 -15.99 -17.52 18.43
C THR A 97 -14.66 -17.36 19.19
N PHE A 98 -14.54 -16.36 20.08
CA PHE A 98 -13.33 -16.17 20.88
C PHE A 98 -13.07 -17.33 21.84
N ALA A 99 -14.12 -17.90 22.42
CA ALA A 99 -13.98 -19.09 23.27
C ALA A 99 -13.44 -20.29 22.46
N ALA A 100 -13.97 -20.53 21.26
CA ALA A 100 -13.49 -21.58 20.37
C ALA A 100 -12.04 -21.34 19.91
N ILE A 101 -11.69 -20.10 19.56
CA ILE A 101 -10.32 -19.70 19.23
C ILE A 101 -9.38 -19.99 20.41
N GLN A 102 -9.71 -19.51 21.62
CA GLN A 102 -8.85 -19.63 22.79
C GLN A 102 -8.71 -21.05 23.34
N ALA A 103 -9.61 -21.96 22.96
CA ALA A 103 -9.49 -23.38 23.28
C ALA A 103 -8.36 -24.07 22.50
N ALA A 104 -7.95 -23.54 21.35
CA ALA A 104 -7.00 -24.20 20.44
C ALA A 104 -5.80 -23.33 20.02
N CYS A 105 -5.87 -22.00 20.17
CA CYS A 105 -4.77 -21.11 19.80
C CYS A 105 -3.66 -21.10 20.85
N GLU A 106 -2.46 -20.69 20.42
CA GLU A 106 -1.34 -20.47 21.34
C GLU A 106 -1.62 -19.33 22.33
N PRO A 107 -1.13 -19.39 23.58
CA PRO A 107 -1.27 -18.31 24.57
C PRO A 107 -0.61 -16.99 24.15
N GLU A 108 0.31 -17.05 23.18
CA GLU A 108 1.03 -15.90 22.64
C GLU A 108 0.42 -15.36 21.33
N ALA A 109 -0.60 -16.03 20.77
CA ALA A 109 -1.25 -15.55 19.55
C ALA A 109 -1.93 -14.20 19.79
N ILE A 110 -1.93 -13.34 18.77
CA ILE A 110 -2.68 -12.08 18.80
C ILE A 110 -4.03 -12.33 18.15
N ILE A 111 -5.12 -11.94 18.82
CA ILE A 111 -6.48 -12.06 18.31
C ILE A 111 -7.00 -10.66 17.97
N GLY A 112 -7.04 -10.34 16.68
CA GLY A 112 -7.66 -9.12 16.16
C GLY A 112 -9.14 -9.34 15.88
N SER A 113 -10.01 -8.42 16.33
CA SER A 113 -11.41 -8.35 15.90
C SER A 113 -11.59 -7.23 14.88
N SER A 114 -12.30 -7.49 13.79
CA SER A 114 -12.68 -6.48 12.80
C SER A 114 -13.95 -5.72 13.14
N THR A 115 -14.43 -5.79 14.38
CA THR A 115 -15.61 -5.04 14.84
C THR A 115 -15.50 -3.55 14.52
N SER A 116 -16.56 -2.99 13.94
CA SER A 116 -16.69 -1.56 13.67
C SER A 116 -17.27 -0.80 14.86
N GLY A 117 -18.05 -1.49 15.72
CA GLY A 117 -18.83 -0.82 16.77
C GLY A 117 -18.39 -1.12 18.21
N PHE A 118 -18.18 -2.40 18.53
CA PHE A 118 -17.99 -2.86 19.90
C PHE A 118 -16.65 -2.44 20.51
N LYS A 119 -16.68 -2.19 21.82
CA LYS A 119 -15.51 -1.89 22.62
C LYS A 119 -14.71 -3.17 22.90
N PRO A 120 -13.37 -3.08 22.98
CA PRO A 120 -12.55 -4.19 23.47
C PRO A 120 -13.04 -4.77 24.80
N SER A 121 -13.47 -3.92 25.75
CA SER A 121 -14.01 -4.38 27.03
C SER A 121 -15.29 -5.21 26.92
N GLU A 122 -16.10 -5.01 25.87
CA GLU A 122 -17.26 -5.84 25.57
C GLU A 122 -16.84 -7.18 24.96
N LEU A 123 -15.88 -7.16 24.02
CA LEU A 123 -15.33 -8.37 23.41
C LEU A 123 -14.63 -9.28 24.43
N GLY A 124 -13.98 -8.69 25.43
CA GLY A 124 -13.24 -9.41 26.48
C GLY A 124 -14.11 -10.03 27.58
N GLN A 125 -15.44 -9.87 27.54
CA GLN A 125 -16.31 -10.41 28.58
C GLN A 125 -16.40 -11.94 28.49
N GLY A 126 -16.16 -12.61 29.61
CA GLY A 126 -16.33 -14.07 29.71
C GLY A 126 -15.28 -14.90 28.95
N VAL A 127 -14.25 -14.26 28.37
CA VAL A 127 -13.16 -14.96 27.68
C VAL A 127 -12.03 -15.32 28.65
N ALA A 128 -11.29 -16.38 28.36
CA ALA A 128 -10.26 -16.91 29.28
C ALA A 128 -9.01 -16.03 29.34
N ARG A 129 -8.61 -15.42 28.21
CA ARG A 129 -7.39 -14.61 28.08
C ARG A 129 -7.68 -13.27 27.39
N PRO A 130 -8.37 -12.33 28.07
CA PRO A 130 -8.82 -11.08 27.44
C PRO A 130 -7.68 -10.22 26.88
N GLY A 131 -6.49 -10.27 27.49
CA GLY A 131 -5.32 -9.53 27.02
C GLY A 131 -4.80 -9.93 25.63
N GLN A 132 -5.17 -11.11 25.11
CA GLN A 132 -4.84 -11.51 23.73
C GLN A 132 -5.74 -10.85 22.68
N ILE A 133 -6.91 -10.36 23.09
CA ILE A 133 -7.93 -9.80 22.19
C ILE A 133 -7.69 -8.30 22.04
N MET A 134 -7.72 -7.82 20.79
CA MET A 134 -7.68 -6.41 20.44
C MET A 134 -8.63 -6.16 19.29
N VAL A 135 -9.23 -4.98 19.24
CA VAL A 135 -9.81 -4.51 17.98
C VAL A 135 -8.66 -4.19 17.03
N ALA A 136 -8.73 -4.77 15.83
CA ALA A 136 -7.89 -4.43 14.68
C ALA A 136 -8.85 -4.09 13.54
N HIS A 137 -9.47 -2.92 13.63
CA HIS A 137 -10.53 -2.47 12.73
C HIS A 137 -9.90 -1.92 11.44
N PRO A 138 -10.09 -2.59 10.28
CA PRO A 138 -9.55 -2.14 9.00
C PRO A 138 -10.53 -1.26 8.23
N PHE A 139 -10.09 -0.66 7.13
CA PHE A 139 -10.97 0.03 6.19
C PHE A 139 -11.05 -0.73 4.86
N ASN A 140 -12.24 -0.85 4.28
CA ASN A 140 -12.46 -1.54 3.02
C ASN A 140 -12.03 -0.67 1.82
N PRO A 141 -11.19 -1.16 0.88
CA PRO A 141 -10.61 -2.50 0.80
C PRO A 141 -9.39 -2.70 1.71
N VAL A 142 -9.47 -3.70 2.59
CA VAL A 142 -8.47 -4.01 3.64
C VAL A 142 -7.07 -4.25 3.06
N TYR A 143 -6.99 -4.83 1.86
CA TYR A 143 -5.72 -5.11 1.21
C TYR A 143 -5.04 -3.86 0.65
N LEU A 144 -5.71 -2.71 0.48
CA LEU A 144 -5.10 -1.46 0.01
C LEU A 144 -5.02 -0.39 1.10
N LEU A 145 -6.12 -0.10 1.80
CA LEU A 145 -6.16 1.00 2.75
C LEU A 145 -5.29 0.66 3.96
N PRO A 146 -4.31 1.52 4.31
CA PRO A 146 -3.30 1.13 5.28
C PRO A 146 -3.77 1.29 6.73
N LEU A 147 -4.79 2.12 7.02
CA LEU A 147 -5.19 2.40 8.40
C LEU A 147 -5.80 1.17 9.06
N VAL A 148 -5.37 0.88 10.29
CA VAL A 148 -6.02 -0.07 11.20
C VAL A 148 -6.20 0.63 12.55
N GLU A 149 -7.43 0.79 13.02
CA GLU A 149 -7.66 1.24 14.39
C GLU A 149 -7.39 0.08 15.34
N LEU A 150 -6.28 0.20 16.08
CA LEU A 150 -5.83 -0.80 17.04
C LEU A 150 -6.27 -0.37 18.44
N VAL A 151 -7.26 -1.06 18.99
CA VAL A 151 -7.83 -0.77 20.32
C VAL A 151 -7.61 -1.98 21.22
N PRO A 152 -6.65 -1.94 22.15
CA PRO A 152 -6.40 -3.07 23.03
C PRO A 152 -7.46 -3.20 24.12
N THR A 153 -7.65 -4.41 24.64
CA THR A 153 -8.36 -4.62 25.91
C THR A 153 -7.57 -4.00 27.07
N PRO A 154 -8.24 -3.63 28.19
CA PRO A 154 -7.57 -3.15 29.39
C PRO A 154 -6.51 -4.11 29.94
N GLU A 155 -6.68 -5.42 29.73
CA GLU A 155 -5.79 -6.48 30.20
C GLU A 155 -4.59 -6.72 29.28
N ALA A 156 -4.58 -6.14 28.07
CA ALA A 156 -3.48 -6.31 27.14
C ALA A 156 -2.19 -5.69 27.65
N THR A 157 -1.09 -6.42 27.52
CA THR A 157 0.23 -5.95 27.90
C THR A 157 0.85 -5.05 26.83
N ALA A 158 1.81 -4.22 27.22
CA ALA A 158 2.57 -3.39 26.28
C ALA A 158 3.26 -4.22 25.18
N ASP A 159 3.81 -5.39 25.55
CA ASP A 159 4.44 -6.31 24.60
C ASP A 159 3.46 -6.81 23.53
N GLN A 160 2.26 -7.24 23.93
CA GLN A 160 1.22 -7.68 22.99
C GLN A 160 0.83 -6.54 22.04
N ILE A 161 0.68 -5.32 22.55
CA ILE A 161 0.34 -4.14 21.74
C ILE A 161 1.45 -3.84 20.74
N ASP A 162 2.71 -3.89 21.16
CA ASP A 162 3.84 -3.57 20.29
C ASP A 162 4.10 -4.66 19.26
N ARG A 163 3.89 -5.94 19.60
CA ARG A 163 3.90 -7.05 18.63
C ARG A 163 2.76 -6.92 17.61
N ALA A 164 1.58 -6.47 18.02
CA ALA A 164 0.47 -6.22 17.10
C ALA A 164 0.80 -5.08 16.14
N LYS A 165 1.31 -3.96 16.64
CA LYS A 165 1.76 -2.83 15.81
C LYS A 165 2.87 -3.25 14.84
N ALA A 166 3.87 -3.99 15.32
CA ALA A 166 4.98 -4.45 14.50
C ALA A 166 4.49 -5.37 13.37
N THR A 167 3.57 -6.29 13.67
CA THR A 167 2.97 -7.18 12.67
C THR A 167 2.20 -6.39 11.62
N LEU A 168 1.31 -5.47 12.02
CA LEU A 168 0.55 -4.63 11.08
C LEU A 168 1.46 -3.72 10.24
N THR A 169 2.49 -3.13 10.85
CA THR A 169 3.48 -2.29 10.15
C THR A 169 4.27 -3.09 9.12
N ALA A 170 4.67 -4.33 9.45
CA ALA A 170 5.36 -5.23 8.53
C ALA A 170 4.50 -5.66 7.33
N LEU A 171 3.16 -5.61 7.47
CA LEU A 171 2.23 -5.80 6.36
C LEU A 171 2.00 -4.51 5.55
N GLY A 172 2.69 -3.41 5.86
CA GLY A 172 2.52 -2.09 5.24
C GLY A 172 1.30 -1.30 5.74
N MET A 173 0.73 -1.67 6.89
CA MET A 173 -0.41 -0.99 7.50
C MET A 173 0.04 -0.01 8.58
N TYR A 174 -0.83 0.94 8.93
CA TYR A 174 -0.63 1.91 9.99
C TYR A 174 -1.54 1.58 11.17
N PRO A 175 -0.98 1.01 12.26
CA PRO A 175 -1.74 0.73 13.47
C PRO A 175 -1.97 2.02 14.27
N LEU A 176 -3.13 2.65 14.08
CA LEU A 176 -3.56 3.78 14.89
C LEU A 176 -3.97 3.27 16.28
N HIS A 177 -3.05 3.37 17.23
CA HIS A 177 -3.27 2.93 18.60
C HIS A 177 -4.20 3.89 19.36
N LEU A 178 -5.44 3.46 19.62
CA LEU A 178 -6.41 4.21 20.42
C LEU A 178 -6.15 3.97 21.90
N ARG A 179 -5.81 5.05 22.62
CA ARG A 179 -5.49 5.01 24.05
C ARG A 179 -6.70 4.75 24.95
N LYS A 180 -7.91 4.96 24.43
CA LYS A 180 -9.17 4.76 25.15
C LYS A 180 -10.17 4.19 24.16
N GLU A 181 -10.88 3.17 24.60
CA GLU A 181 -12.03 2.67 23.87
C GLU A 181 -13.18 3.68 23.88
N ILE A 182 -13.96 3.65 22.81
CA ILE A 182 -15.18 4.42 22.61
C ILE A 182 -16.03 3.65 21.60
N ASP A 183 -17.35 3.80 21.65
CA ASP A 183 -18.24 3.23 20.65
C ASP A 183 -17.89 3.76 19.25
N ALA A 184 -17.78 2.85 18.28
CA ALA A 184 -17.45 3.14 16.89
C ALA A 184 -16.08 3.82 16.68
N HIS A 185 -15.13 3.60 17.60
CA HIS A 185 -13.72 4.02 17.47
C HIS A 185 -13.57 5.51 17.12
N VAL A 186 -12.63 5.92 16.26
CA VAL A 186 -12.44 7.33 15.88
C VAL A 186 -12.95 7.58 14.46
N ALA A 187 -12.52 6.77 13.49
CA ALA A 187 -12.82 7.00 12.08
C ALA A 187 -14.31 6.77 11.76
N ASP A 188 -14.90 5.68 12.26
CA ASP A 188 -16.31 5.38 12.02
C ASP A 188 -17.22 6.44 12.63
N ARG A 189 -16.83 7.08 13.74
CA ARG A 189 -17.57 8.25 14.26
C ARG A 189 -17.60 9.42 13.30
N PHE A 190 -16.54 9.65 12.52
CA PHE A 190 -16.53 10.67 11.47
C PHE A 190 -17.39 10.24 10.28
N LEU A 191 -17.29 8.97 9.86
CA LEU A 191 -18.12 8.44 8.78
C LEU A 191 -19.61 8.51 9.13
N GLU A 192 -19.98 8.09 10.34
CA GLU A 192 -21.34 8.18 10.87
C GLU A 192 -21.84 9.63 10.95
N ALA A 193 -21.00 10.57 11.38
CA ALA A 193 -21.38 11.98 11.40
C ALA A 193 -21.70 12.51 9.99
N VAL A 194 -20.87 12.18 8.99
CA VAL A 194 -21.13 12.59 7.60
C VAL A 194 -22.37 11.88 7.03
N TRP A 195 -22.53 10.59 7.32
CA TRP A 195 -23.65 9.79 6.83
C TRP A 195 -24.99 10.27 7.37
N ARG A 196 -25.08 10.55 8.68
CA ARG A 196 -26.31 11.05 9.29
C ARG A 196 -26.75 12.39 8.72
N GLU A 197 -25.81 13.27 8.40
CA GLU A 197 -26.10 14.54 7.71
C GLU A 197 -26.65 14.27 6.31
N ALA A 198 -25.99 13.38 5.56
CA ALA A 198 -26.41 13.04 4.20
C ALA A 198 -27.84 12.49 4.16
N LEU A 199 -28.21 11.63 5.13
CA LEU A 199 -29.57 11.11 5.25
C LEU A 199 -30.61 12.21 5.39
N TRP A 200 -30.35 13.22 6.23
CA TRP A 200 -31.26 14.36 6.39
C TRP A 200 -31.34 15.21 5.12
N LEU A 201 -30.20 15.49 4.47
CA LEU A 201 -30.16 16.26 3.23
C LEU A 201 -30.97 15.60 2.09
N VAL A 202 -30.90 14.27 1.96
CA VAL A 202 -31.72 13.53 0.99
C VAL A 202 -33.19 13.55 1.39
N LYS A 203 -33.48 13.22 2.65
CA LYS A 203 -34.85 13.08 3.16
C LYS A 203 -35.63 14.41 3.12
N ASP A 204 -34.97 15.53 3.34
CA ASP A 204 -35.56 16.87 3.25
C ASP A 204 -35.49 17.47 1.82
N GLY A 205 -34.96 16.72 0.84
CA GLY A 205 -34.92 17.12 -0.57
C GLY A 205 -33.93 18.25 -0.89
N ILE A 206 -32.91 18.45 -0.05
CA ILE A 206 -31.88 19.47 -0.23
C ILE A 206 -30.86 19.05 -1.30
N ALA A 207 -30.53 17.77 -1.36
CA ALA A 207 -29.60 17.20 -2.34
C ALA A 207 -29.92 15.73 -2.60
N THR A 208 -29.60 15.27 -3.81
CA THR A 208 -29.61 13.84 -4.18
C THR A 208 -28.36 13.11 -3.68
N THR A 209 -28.36 11.78 -3.70
CA THR A 209 -27.16 10.98 -3.40
C THR A 209 -25.97 11.36 -4.27
N GLU A 210 -26.20 11.64 -5.56
CA GLU A 210 -25.15 12.04 -6.48
C GLU A 210 -24.57 13.43 -6.17
N GLU A 211 -25.41 14.40 -5.81
CA GLU A 211 -24.95 15.75 -5.47
C GLU A 211 -24.12 15.77 -4.18
N ILE A 212 -24.53 14.99 -3.18
CA ILE A 212 -23.77 14.81 -1.92
C ILE A 212 -22.41 14.16 -2.23
N ASP A 213 -22.41 13.09 -3.01
CA ASP A 213 -21.19 12.42 -3.44
C ASP A 213 -20.27 13.36 -4.23
N ASN A 214 -20.81 14.18 -5.13
CA ASN A 214 -20.03 15.13 -5.92
C ASN A 214 -19.44 16.25 -5.05
N ALA A 215 -20.14 16.69 -3.99
CA ALA A 215 -19.58 17.62 -3.01
C ALA A 215 -18.35 17.04 -2.28
N ILE A 216 -18.33 15.73 -2.03
CA ILE A 216 -17.19 15.02 -1.47
C ILE A 216 -16.09 14.84 -2.52
N ARG A 217 -16.40 14.22 -3.67
CA ARG A 217 -15.45 13.86 -4.74
C ARG A 217 -14.71 15.06 -5.30
N TYR A 218 -15.42 16.16 -5.53
CA TYR A 218 -14.87 17.36 -6.17
C TYR A 218 -14.54 18.49 -5.18
N GLY A 219 -14.89 18.32 -3.89
CA GLY A 219 -14.70 19.33 -2.85
C GLY A 219 -13.70 18.91 -1.79
N PHE A 220 -14.19 18.57 -0.60
CA PHE A 220 -13.33 18.35 0.58
C PHE A 220 -12.68 16.96 0.62
N GLY A 221 -13.26 15.95 -0.06
CA GLY A 221 -12.73 14.57 -0.05
C GLY A 221 -11.32 14.48 -0.62
N ILE A 222 -11.04 15.13 -1.76
CA ILE A 222 -9.69 15.14 -2.34
C ILE A 222 -8.66 15.89 -1.46
N ARG A 223 -9.10 16.89 -0.68
CA ARG A 223 -8.25 17.56 0.31
C ARG A 223 -7.92 16.63 1.46
N TRP A 224 -8.92 15.89 1.96
CA TRP A 224 -8.75 14.92 3.05
C TRP A 224 -7.91 13.71 2.68
N ALA A 225 -7.91 13.30 1.41
CA ALA A 225 -7.09 12.19 0.94
C ALA A 225 -5.58 12.42 1.13
N GLN A 226 -5.13 13.68 1.11
CA GLN A 226 -3.71 14.04 1.30
C GLN A 226 -3.41 14.68 2.65
N MET A 227 -4.40 15.29 3.31
CA MET A 227 -4.20 16.08 4.54
C MET A 227 -5.42 16.03 5.45
N GLY A 228 -5.24 15.69 6.73
CA GLY A 228 -6.34 15.53 7.68
C GLY A 228 -7.08 16.83 8.01
N LEU A 229 -8.19 16.71 8.76
CA LEU A 229 -9.05 17.83 9.15
C LEU A 229 -8.30 19.00 9.79
N PHE A 230 -7.48 18.72 10.81
CA PHE A 230 -6.78 19.76 11.56
C PHE A 230 -5.67 20.43 10.76
N GLU A 231 -4.95 19.69 9.91
CA GLU A 231 -3.94 20.27 9.03
C GLU A 231 -4.59 21.17 7.97
N THR A 232 -5.70 20.69 7.39
CA THR A 232 -6.51 21.45 6.43
C THR A 232 -6.98 22.77 7.02
N TYR A 233 -7.47 22.77 8.27
CA TYR A 233 -7.90 23.98 8.97
C TYR A 233 -6.73 24.86 9.44
N ARG A 234 -5.57 24.25 9.73
CA ARG A 234 -4.35 25.01 10.04
C ARG A 234 -3.93 25.86 8.84
N VAL A 235 -3.95 25.29 7.63
CA VAL A 235 -3.68 26.02 6.38
C VAL A 235 -4.72 27.11 6.13
N ALA A 236 -6.00 26.81 6.39
CA ALA A 236 -7.08 27.81 6.27
C ALA A 236 -6.92 28.99 7.25
N GLY A 237 -6.20 28.82 8.35
CA GLY A 237 -5.85 29.89 9.29
C GLY A 237 -4.71 30.81 8.84
N GLY A 238 -4.11 30.57 7.67
CA GLY A 238 -2.97 31.35 7.15
C GLY A 238 -1.72 31.24 8.02
N GLU A 239 -0.82 32.23 7.94
CA GLU A 239 0.45 32.26 8.70
C GLU A 239 0.23 32.19 10.22
N ALA A 240 -0.88 32.73 10.71
CA ALA A 240 -1.25 32.69 12.12
C ALA A 240 -1.82 31.32 12.59
N GLY A 241 -2.08 30.42 11.63
CA GLY A 241 -2.40 29.01 11.86
C GLY A 241 -3.71 28.74 12.60
N MET A 242 -3.76 27.58 13.26
CA MET A 242 -5.00 27.04 13.84
C MET A 242 -5.66 27.97 14.86
N LYS A 243 -4.88 28.70 15.68
CA LYS A 243 -5.45 29.61 16.68
C LYS A 243 -6.24 30.75 16.02
N HIS A 244 -5.74 31.27 14.91
CA HIS A 244 -6.45 32.29 14.13
C HIS A 244 -7.71 31.74 13.49
N PHE A 245 -7.62 30.57 12.85
CA PHE A 245 -8.79 29.86 12.30
C PHE A 245 -9.88 29.66 13.36
N MET A 246 -9.51 29.20 14.56
CA MET A 246 -10.44 29.03 15.68
C MET A 246 -11.03 30.36 16.18
N ALA A 247 -10.27 31.45 16.19
CA ALA A 247 -10.81 32.77 16.56
C ALA A 247 -11.81 33.30 15.52
N GLN A 248 -11.55 33.05 14.24
CA GLN A 248 -12.40 33.49 13.13
C GLN A 248 -13.69 32.65 13.01
N PHE A 249 -13.57 31.32 13.01
CA PHE A 249 -14.68 30.40 12.71
C PHE A 249 -15.25 29.71 13.95
N GLY A 250 -14.55 29.71 15.08
CA GLY A 250 -15.04 29.17 16.35
C GLY A 250 -16.40 29.73 16.80
N PRO A 251 -16.70 31.04 16.61
CA PRO A 251 -18.04 31.57 16.89
C PRO A 251 -19.17 30.88 16.11
N ALA A 252 -18.91 30.41 14.88
CA ALA A 252 -19.89 29.71 14.06
C ALA A 252 -20.24 28.31 14.59
N LEU A 253 -19.43 27.72 15.48
CA LEU A 253 -19.75 26.44 16.13
C LEU A 253 -21.01 26.51 17.02
N LYS A 254 -21.47 27.72 17.37
CA LYS A 254 -22.73 27.93 18.09
C LYS A 254 -23.94 27.97 17.17
N TRP A 255 -23.73 28.13 15.86
CA TRP A 255 -24.82 28.17 14.90
C TRP A 255 -25.35 26.75 14.68
N PRO A 256 -26.66 26.57 14.51
CA PRO A 256 -27.28 25.26 14.40
C PRO A 256 -27.11 24.68 12.98
N TRP A 257 -25.89 24.70 12.45
CA TRP A 257 -25.60 24.20 11.11
C TRP A 257 -25.78 22.70 11.02
N THR A 258 -25.15 21.97 11.94
CA THR A 258 -25.23 20.51 12.04
C THR A 258 -25.04 20.14 13.50
N LYS A 259 -25.94 19.33 14.07
CA LYS A 259 -25.78 18.82 15.44
C LYS A 259 -26.42 17.45 15.57
N LEU A 260 -25.84 16.52 14.83
CA LEU A 260 -26.40 15.20 14.56
C LEU A 260 -26.40 14.34 15.82
N MET A 261 -27.57 14.25 16.46
CA MET A 261 -27.86 13.33 17.56
C MET A 261 -29.05 12.42 17.23
N ASP A 262 -29.72 12.66 16.10
CA ASP A 262 -30.83 11.88 15.57
C ASP A 262 -30.56 11.48 14.10
N VAL A 263 -31.45 10.65 13.58
CA VAL A 263 -31.52 10.22 12.18
C VAL A 263 -32.97 10.38 11.73
N PRO A 264 -33.23 10.57 10.42
CA PRO A 264 -34.60 10.51 9.94
C PRO A 264 -35.23 9.14 10.24
N GLU A 265 -36.56 9.08 10.28
CA GLU A 265 -37.27 7.81 10.44
C GLU A 265 -36.83 6.83 9.34
N PHE A 266 -36.15 5.76 9.76
CA PHE A 266 -35.62 4.75 8.86
C PHE A 266 -36.73 3.76 8.50
N ASN A 267 -37.51 4.11 7.48
CA ASN A 267 -38.63 3.33 6.96
C ASN A 267 -38.38 2.90 5.51
N ASP A 268 -39.21 1.98 5.01
CA ASP A 268 -39.09 1.43 3.66
C ASP A 268 -39.12 2.53 2.57
N GLY A 269 -39.88 3.61 2.78
CA GLY A 269 -39.95 4.72 1.84
C GLY A 269 -38.64 5.49 1.70
N LEU A 270 -37.93 5.72 2.80
CA LEU A 270 -36.59 6.34 2.77
C LEU A 270 -35.55 5.39 2.16
N VAL A 271 -35.65 4.09 2.48
CA VAL A 271 -34.79 3.05 1.90
C VAL A 271 -34.95 2.99 0.38
N ASP A 272 -36.19 2.91 -0.12
CA ASP A 272 -36.49 2.87 -1.55
C ASP A 272 -36.04 4.14 -2.27
N LEU A 273 -36.19 5.31 -1.63
CA LEU A 273 -35.71 6.58 -2.18
C LEU A 273 -34.20 6.58 -2.38
N ILE A 274 -33.44 6.20 -1.34
CA ILE A 274 -31.97 6.19 -1.39
C ILE A 274 -31.48 5.12 -2.35
N ALA A 275 -32.05 3.91 -2.28
CA ALA A 275 -31.70 2.80 -3.17
C ALA A 275 -31.97 3.15 -4.63
N GLY A 276 -33.14 3.72 -4.93
CA GLY A 276 -33.49 4.16 -6.28
C GLY A 276 -32.56 5.25 -6.82
N GLN A 277 -32.16 6.23 -5.99
CA GLN A 277 -31.18 7.26 -6.39
C GLN A 277 -29.78 6.66 -6.61
N SER A 278 -29.35 5.73 -5.74
CA SER A 278 -28.10 4.99 -5.90
C SER A 278 -28.06 4.17 -7.19
N ASP A 279 -29.14 3.45 -7.49
CA ASP A 279 -29.27 2.65 -8.72
C ASP A 279 -29.29 3.53 -9.96
N ALA A 280 -29.95 4.68 -9.93
CA ALA A 280 -29.94 5.64 -11.03
C ALA A 280 -28.54 6.20 -11.32
N GLN A 281 -27.72 6.37 -10.28
CA GLN A 281 -26.36 6.91 -10.40
C GLN A 281 -25.36 5.87 -10.93
N SER A 282 -25.41 4.64 -10.41
CA SER A 282 -24.33 3.64 -10.61
C SER A 282 -24.81 2.24 -11.01
N GLY A 283 -26.12 1.99 -11.12
CA GLY A 283 -26.69 0.67 -11.41
C GLY A 283 -26.32 0.08 -12.78
N GLN A 284 -25.77 0.90 -13.69
CA GLN A 284 -25.18 0.48 -14.96
C GLN A 284 -23.87 -0.30 -14.80
N PHE A 285 -23.23 -0.24 -13.63
CA PHE A 285 -21.99 -0.95 -13.32
C PHE A 285 -22.26 -2.13 -12.38
N THR A 286 -21.57 -3.23 -12.60
CA THR A 286 -21.49 -4.30 -11.61
C THR A 286 -20.67 -3.84 -10.39
N ILE A 287 -20.93 -4.44 -9.23
CA ILE A 287 -20.11 -4.18 -8.02
C ILE A 287 -18.62 -4.43 -8.29
N ARG A 288 -18.27 -5.43 -9.11
CA ARG A 288 -16.88 -5.73 -9.46
C ARG A 288 -16.23 -4.63 -10.30
N GLU A 289 -16.98 -4.00 -11.21
CA GLU A 289 -16.49 -2.86 -11.99
C GLU A 289 -16.26 -1.64 -11.10
N LEU A 290 -17.19 -1.35 -10.18
CA LEU A 290 -17.06 -0.25 -9.22
C LEU A 290 -15.85 -0.47 -8.28
N GLU A 291 -15.66 -1.68 -7.77
CA GLU A 291 -14.48 -2.01 -6.97
C GLU A 291 -13.18 -1.83 -7.75
N ARG A 292 -13.11 -2.33 -8.99
CA ARG A 292 -11.90 -2.16 -9.81
C ARG A 292 -11.62 -0.70 -10.11
N ALA A 293 -12.65 0.11 -10.38
CA ALA A 293 -12.51 1.55 -10.56
C ALA A 293 -11.99 2.22 -9.29
N ARG A 294 -12.58 1.91 -8.13
CA ARG A 294 -12.12 2.38 -6.82
C ARG A 294 -10.67 2.00 -6.56
N ASP A 295 -10.31 0.74 -6.72
CA ASP A 295 -8.97 0.23 -6.42
C ASP A 295 -7.90 0.85 -7.33
N ASN A 296 -8.20 1.00 -8.64
CA ASN A 296 -7.32 1.72 -9.57
C ASN A 296 -7.05 3.14 -9.06
N ASN A 297 -8.11 3.88 -8.73
CA ASN A 297 -8.01 5.26 -8.27
C ASN A 297 -7.23 5.36 -6.95
N LEU A 298 -7.50 4.45 -6.00
CA LEU A 298 -6.78 4.40 -4.73
C LEU A 298 -5.28 4.15 -4.93
N VAL A 299 -4.89 3.19 -5.78
CA VAL A 299 -3.49 2.94 -6.11
C VAL A 299 -2.85 4.16 -6.74
N SER A 300 -3.47 4.77 -7.76
CA SER A 300 -2.95 5.98 -8.41
C SER A 300 -2.77 7.14 -7.44
N MET A 301 -3.76 7.38 -6.57
CA MET A 301 -3.69 8.44 -5.55
C MET A 301 -2.55 8.19 -4.56
N MET A 302 -2.44 6.97 -4.03
CA MET A 302 -1.38 6.64 -3.07
C MET A 302 0.02 6.71 -3.71
N ARG A 303 0.17 6.30 -4.97
CA ARG A 303 1.43 6.45 -5.74
C ARG A 303 1.78 7.91 -6.00
N ALA A 304 0.79 8.77 -6.27
CA ALA A 304 1.01 10.20 -6.38
C ALA A 304 1.50 10.82 -5.05
N LEU A 305 0.90 10.42 -3.93
CA LEU A 305 1.33 10.85 -2.59
C LEU A 305 2.72 10.31 -2.21
N LYS A 306 3.05 9.10 -2.66
CA LYS A 306 4.34 8.45 -2.45
C LYS A 306 5.49 9.28 -3.03
N ALA A 307 5.30 9.83 -4.23
CA ALA A 307 6.27 10.72 -4.86
C ALA A 307 6.53 12.01 -4.05
N GLN A 308 5.58 12.43 -3.21
CA GLN A 308 5.70 13.57 -2.30
C GLN A 308 6.11 13.17 -0.87
N ASN A 309 6.29 11.86 -0.61
CA ASN A 309 6.53 11.29 0.71
C ASN A 309 5.55 11.82 1.78
N TRP A 310 4.25 11.85 1.46
CA TRP A 310 3.23 12.47 2.29
C TRP A 310 2.03 11.56 2.52
N GLY A 311 1.33 11.71 3.66
CA GLY A 311 0.14 10.93 4.01
C GLY A 311 0.33 9.42 3.83
N ALA A 312 -0.60 8.76 3.12
CA ALA A 312 -0.51 7.34 2.80
C ALA A 312 0.74 6.98 1.96
N GLY A 313 1.23 7.92 1.14
CA GLY A 313 2.44 7.74 0.35
C GLY A 313 3.71 7.54 1.17
N ALA A 314 3.82 8.24 2.31
CA ALA A 314 4.93 8.05 3.24
C ALA A 314 4.94 6.63 3.84
N LEU A 315 3.76 6.08 4.11
CA LEU A 315 3.60 4.70 4.59
C LEU A 315 4.02 3.69 3.53
N VAL A 316 3.68 3.93 2.26
CA VAL A 316 4.11 3.09 1.13
C VAL A 316 5.65 3.10 1.01
N ASN A 317 6.30 4.26 1.10
CA ASN A 317 7.77 4.36 1.09
C ASN A 317 8.42 3.62 2.28
N ALA A 318 7.84 3.71 3.47
CA ALA A 318 8.32 2.98 4.65
C ALA A 318 8.20 1.47 4.46
N HIS A 319 7.08 1.00 3.90
CA HIS A 319 6.87 -0.41 3.58
C HIS A 319 7.86 -0.91 2.50
N GLU A 320 8.13 -0.13 1.46
CA GLU A 320 9.14 -0.47 0.45
C GLU A 320 10.54 -0.66 1.02
N THR A 321 10.90 0.17 1.99
CA THR A 321 12.18 0.03 2.69
C THR A 321 12.26 -1.33 3.38
N LEU A 322 11.19 -1.76 4.04
CA LEU A 322 11.12 -3.09 4.68
C LEU A 322 11.15 -4.22 3.65
N LEU A 323 10.41 -4.10 2.54
CA LEU A 323 10.40 -5.10 1.47
C LEU A 323 11.78 -5.28 0.82
N ARG A 324 12.60 -4.22 0.77
CA ARG A 324 13.94 -4.27 0.18
C ARG A 324 15.02 -4.74 1.16
N ALA A 325 14.84 -4.55 2.47
CA ALA A 325 15.87 -4.69 3.49
C ALA A 325 16.65 -6.03 3.42
N ASP A 326 15.94 -7.14 3.22
CA ASP A 326 16.53 -8.49 3.16
C ASP A 326 16.73 -9.01 1.72
N THR A 327 16.86 -8.10 0.75
CA THR A 327 17.01 -8.45 -0.66
C THR A 327 18.31 -7.85 -1.24
N PRO A 328 18.82 -8.38 -2.38
CA PRO A 328 19.94 -7.76 -3.08
C PRO A 328 19.71 -6.28 -3.45
N LEU A 329 18.44 -5.83 -3.52
CA LEU A 329 18.10 -4.44 -3.80
C LEU A 329 18.44 -3.50 -2.64
N ALA A 330 18.78 -3.95 -1.44
CA ALA A 330 19.29 -3.08 -0.37
C ALA A 330 20.83 -2.92 -0.39
N ALA A 331 21.55 -3.79 -1.10
CA ALA A 331 23.01 -3.86 -1.06
C ALA A 331 23.69 -2.58 -1.57
N ARG A 332 24.83 -2.22 -0.97
CA ARG A 332 25.78 -1.23 -1.48
C ARG A 332 26.91 -1.93 -2.22
N ALA A 333 27.73 -1.14 -2.93
CA ALA A 333 28.80 -1.66 -3.77
C ALA A 333 29.70 -2.69 -3.04
N ALA A 334 30.07 -2.43 -1.79
CA ALA A 334 30.90 -3.32 -0.99
C ALA A 334 30.23 -4.66 -0.61
N GLU A 335 28.90 -4.70 -0.57
CA GLU A 335 28.11 -5.87 -0.16
C GLU A 335 27.75 -6.78 -1.34
N ILE A 336 27.88 -6.27 -2.58
CA ILE A 336 27.68 -7.07 -3.80
C ILE A 336 28.86 -8.03 -3.97
N ALA A 337 28.63 -9.31 -3.73
CA ALA A 337 29.66 -10.35 -3.74
C ALA A 337 30.34 -10.53 -5.10
N ASP A 338 29.57 -10.51 -6.19
CA ASP A 338 30.07 -10.68 -7.55
C ASP A 338 29.89 -9.39 -8.37
N PRO A 339 30.92 -8.53 -8.47
CA PRO A 339 30.86 -7.33 -9.31
C PRO A 339 30.92 -7.65 -10.81
N ALA A 340 31.31 -8.86 -11.21
CA ALA A 340 31.41 -9.25 -12.62
C ALA A 340 30.05 -9.61 -13.21
N ALA A 341 29.04 -9.93 -12.39
CA ALA A 341 27.67 -10.14 -12.84
C ALA A 341 26.89 -8.83 -13.00
N PRO A 342 25.91 -8.75 -13.94
CA PRO A 342 24.94 -7.67 -13.97
C PRO A 342 24.21 -7.53 -12.62
N VAL A 343 24.06 -6.30 -12.14
CA VAL A 343 23.54 -5.99 -10.81
C VAL A 343 22.03 -5.84 -10.87
N LEU A 344 21.28 -6.56 -10.02
CA LEU A 344 19.83 -6.34 -9.89
C LEU A 344 19.56 -4.95 -9.30
N THR A 345 18.85 -4.10 -10.06
CA THR A 345 18.58 -2.70 -9.72
C THR A 345 17.10 -2.36 -9.66
N ALA A 346 16.22 -3.21 -10.19
CA ALA A 346 14.80 -3.13 -9.90
C ALA A 346 14.16 -4.52 -9.89
N ARG A 347 13.18 -4.70 -9.01
CA ARG A 347 12.24 -5.83 -9.05
C ARG A 347 10.89 -5.34 -8.54
N ARG A 348 9.87 -5.28 -9.39
CA ARG A 348 8.53 -4.77 -9.03
C ARG A 348 7.45 -5.34 -9.93
N ALA A 349 6.21 -5.28 -9.47
CA ALA A 349 5.07 -5.46 -10.36
C ALA A 349 4.85 -4.21 -11.22
N VAL A 350 4.37 -4.39 -12.46
CA VAL A 350 3.93 -3.26 -13.30
C VAL A 350 2.64 -2.67 -12.72
N PRO A 351 2.64 -1.38 -12.33
CA PRO A 351 1.46 -0.71 -11.79
C PRO A 351 0.32 -0.58 -12.80
N LEU A 352 -0.90 -0.44 -12.29
CA LEU A 352 -2.10 -0.25 -13.12
C LEU A 352 -2.13 1.11 -13.83
N ASP A 353 -1.53 2.14 -13.25
CA ASP A 353 -1.40 3.48 -13.84
C ASP A 353 -0.25 3.59 -14.86
N TRP A 354 0.42 2.47 -15.15
CA TRP A 354 1.50 2.41 -16.13
C TRP A 354 1.03 1.87 -17.47
N THR A 355 -0.17 1.30 -17.55
CA THR A 355 -0.67 0.69 -18.78
C THR A 355 -1.47 1.65 -19.63
N ASP A 356 -1.43 1.44 -20.94
CA ASP A 356 -2.26 2.12 -21.93
C ASP A 356 -3.69 1.55 -21.96
N TYR A 357 -4.49 2.01 -22.93
CA TYR A 357 -5.86 1.52 -23.14
C TYR A 357 -5.94 0.06 -23.62
N ASN A 358 -4.82 -0.53 -24.05
CA ASN A 358 -4.71 -1.94 -24.42
C ASN A 358 -4.29 -2.82 -23.23
N GLY A 359 -3.93 -2.22 -22.09
CA GLY A 359 -3.41 -2.94 -20.93
C GLY A 359 -1.93 -3.32 -21.02
N HIS A 360 -1.19 -2.72 -21.97
CA HIS A 360 0.26 -2.87 -22.08
C HIS A 360 0.95 -1.71 -21.39
N MET A 361 2.12 -1.95 -20.82
CA MET A 361 2.96 -0.89 -20.27
C MET A 361 3.22 0.18 -21.33
N THR A 362 2.88 1.41 -21.01
CA THR A 362 3.05 2.59 -21.86
C THR A 362 4.55 2.80 -22.12
N GLU A 363 4.93 3.09 -23.36
CA GLU A 363 6.31 3.21 -23.86
C GLU A 363 7.28 4.00 -22.94
N SER A 364 6.84 5.14 -22.43
CA SER A 364 7.57 6.07 -21.58
C SER A 364 7.82 5.50 -20.19
N ARG A 365 6.97 4.57 -19.73
CA ARG A 365 7.14 3.89 -18.44
C ARG A 365 8.32 2.93 -18.46
N TYR A 366 8.71 2.40 -19.61
CA TYR A 366 9.94 1.61 -19.71
C TYR A 366 11.17 2.48 -19.44
N LEU A 367 11.22 3.69 -20.02
CA LEU A 367 12.30 4.63 -19.74
C LEU A 367 12.30 5.08 -18.27
N GLN A 368 11.12 5.34 -17.70
CA GLN A 368 11.01 5.59 -16.26
C GLN A 368 11.58 4.44 -15.44
N ALA A 369 11.29 3.19 -15.81
CA ALA A 369 11.81 2.03 -15.10
C ALA A 369 13.34 1.89 -15.19
N PHE A 370 13.93 2.21 -16.34
CA PHE A 370 15.38 2.25 -16.49
C PHE A 370 16.00 3.44 -15.75
N ALA A 371 15.31 4.57 -15.64
CA ALA A 371 15.73 5.70 -14.82
C ALA A 371 15.74 5.31 -13.33
N ASP A 372 14.68 4.68 -12.83
CA ASP A 372 14.63 4.16 -11.45
C ASP A 372 15.78 3.16 -11.19
N ALA A 373 16.09 2.29 -12.16
CA ALA A 373 17.21 1.34 -12.08
C ALA A 373 18.59 2.03 -12.13
N THR A 374 18.70 3.17 -12.83
CA THR A 374 19.88 4.02 -12.84
C THR A 374 20.09 4.69 -11.50
N ASP A 375 19.04 5.29 -10.94
CA ASP A 375 19.06 5.91 -9.62
C ASP A 375 19.44 4.88 -8.54
N ARG A 376 18.89 3.66 -8.63
CA ARG A 376 19.30 2.58 -7.74
C ARG A 376 20.78 2.23 -7.89
N PHE A 377 21.30 2.17 -9.11
CA PHE A 377 22.73 1.94 -9.32
C PHE A 377 23.60 3.08 -8.77
N MET A 378 23.16 4.34 -8.90
CA MET A 378 23.81 5.50 -8.28
C MET A 378 23.88 5.35 -6.77
N GLU A 379 22.79 4.95 -6.12
CA GLU A 379 22.80 4.66 -4.68
C GLU A 379 23.75 3.52 -4.32
N ILE A 380 23.80 2.45 -5.12
CA ILE A 380 24.72 1.31 -4.89
C ILE A 380 26.17 1.79 -4.82
N ILE A 381 26.59 2.68 -5.73
CA ILE A 381 27.97 3.22 -5.75
C ILE A 381 28.20 4.37 -4.76
N GLY A 382 27.21 4.72 -3.93
CA GLY A 382 27.31 5.76 -2.90
C GLY A 382 26.90 7.16 -3.36
N CYS A 383 26.42 7.33 -4.58
CA CYS A 383 25.80 8.57 -5.07
C CYS A 383 24.31 8.62 -4.63
N ASP A 384 24.07 8.57 -3.33
CA ASP A 384 22.73 8.61 -2.75
C ASP A 384 22.29 10.03 -2.34
N ALA A 385 21.13 10.15 -1.70
CA ALA A 385 20.57 11.44 -1.29
C ALA A 385 21.52 12.28 -0.41
N ALA A 386 22.34 11.65 0.44
CA ALA A 386 23.30 12.35 1.29
C ALA A 386 24.46 12.91 0.45
N TYR A 387 24.95 12.13 -0.51
CA TYR A 387 25.95 12.61 -1.45
C TYR A 387 25.43 13.72 -2.36
N ILE A 388 24.21 13.57 -2.89
CA ILE A 388 23.56 14.58 -3.73
C ILE A 388 23.42 15.91 -2.99
N ALA A 389 23.00 15.87 -1.72
CA ALA A 389 22.92 17.04 -0.88
C ALA A 389 24.29 17.72 -0.62
N SER A 390 25.40 16.99 -0.78
CA SER A 390 26.76 17.53 -0.67
C SER A 390 27.25 18.26 -1.93
N GLY A 391 26.48 18.22 -3.01
CA GLY A 391 26.73 19.03 -4.21
C GLY A 391 27.25 18.27 -5.45
N GLY A 392 27.27 16.93 -5.44
CA GLY A 392 27.66 16.10 -6.60
C GLY A 392 26.53 15.16 -7.04
N SER A 393 26.35 14.93 -8.34
CA SER A 393 25.35 13.97 -8.85
C SER A 393 25.67 13.53 -10.28
N TYR A 394 25.09 12.42 -10.74
CA TYR A 394 25.13 12.01 -12.14
C TYR A 394 23.86 12.43 -12.87
N PHE A 395 24.02 13.09 -14.02
CA PHE A 395 22.90 13.42 -14.91
C PHE A 395 22.99 12.64 -16.20
N THR A 396 21.85 12.12 -16.64
CA THR A 396 21.70 11.45 -17.92
C THR A 396 21.86 12.45 -19.06
N ALA A 397 22.89 12.23 -19.88
CA ALA A 397 23.20 13.01 -21.07
C ALA A 397 22.58 12.41 -22.32
N GLU A 398 22.47 11.07 -22.39
CA GLU A 398 21.87 10.37 -23.51
C GLU A 398 21.20 9.07 -23.05
N THR A 399 20.08 8.73 -23.66
CA THR A 399 19.40 7.43 -23.49
C THR A 399 19.02 6.84 -24.83
N HIS A 400 19.13 5.52 -24.95
CA HIS A 400 18.58 4.76 -26.06
C HIS A 400 17.79 3.58 -25.50
N ILE A 401 16.56 3.40 -25.98
CA ILE A 401 15.66 2.34 -25.53
C ILE A 401 15.24 1.46 -26.69
N ARG A 402 15.26 0.13 -26.48
CA ARG A 402 14.65 -0.85 -27.38
C ARG A 402 13.48 -1.49 -26.66
N HIS A 403 12.29 -1.35 -27.23
CA HIS A 403 11.11 -2.13 -26.83
C HIS A 403 11.16 -3.46 -27.60
N VAL A 404 11.32 -4.56 -26.89
CA VAL A 404 11.50 -5.89 -27.48
C VAL A 404 10.20 -6.68 -27.43
N ASP A 405 9.51 -6.63 -26.29
CA ASP A 405 8.26 -7.35 -26.05
C ASP A 405 7.32 -6.54 -25.14
N GLU A 406 6.03 -6.86 -25.21
CA GLU A 406 4.98 -6.22 -24.40
C GLU A 406 4.91 -6.83 -22.99
N VAL A 407 4.49 -6.02 -22.02
CA VAL A 407 4.27 -6.46 -20.64
C VAL A 407 2.99 -5.84 -20.08
N HIS A 408 2.24 -6.62 -19.30
CA HIS A 408 0.95 -6.23 -18.73
C HIS A 408 1.06 -5.78 -17.28
N ALA A 409 0.04 -5.06 -16.80
CA ALA A 409 -0.09 -4.76 -15.38
C ALA A 409 -0.04 -6.03 -14.50
N GLY A 410 0.59 -5.92 -13.33
CA GLY A 410 0.75 -7.01 -12.37
C GLY A 410 1.91 -7.96 -12.68
N ALA A 411 2.44 -7.98 -13.90
CA ALA A 411 3.65 -8.74 -14.23
C ALA A 411 4.84 -8.26 -13.38
N VAL A 412 5.64 -9.19 -12.86
CA VAL A 412 6.84 -8.84 -12.09
C VAL A 412 8.01 -8.69 -13.04
N ILE A 413 8.49 -7.45 -13.18
CA ILE A 413 9.66 -7.12 -13.98
C ILE A 413 10.90 -7.05 -13.10
N GLU A 414 12.01 -7.54 -13.64
CA GLU A 414 13.34 -7.44 -13.07
C GLU A 414 14.22 -6.63 -14.01
N ILE A 415 15.00 -5.69 -13.46
CA ILE A 415 15.97 -4.91 -14.21
C ILE A 415 17.35 -5.20 -13.64
N THR A 416 18.25 -5.63 -14.52
CA THR A 416 19.68 -5.75 -14.21
C THR A 416 20.46 -4.66 -14.92
N THR A 417 21.40 -4.05 -14.21
CA THR A 417 22.29 -3.00 -14.70
C THR A 417 23.71 -3.53 -14.84
N ARG A 418 24.31 -3.32 -16.00
CA ARG A 418 25.73 -3.53 -16.30
C ARG A 418 26.41 -2.19 -16.55
N VAL A 419 27.63 -2.03 -16.06
CA VAL A 419 28.52 -0.91 -16.39
C VAL A 419 29.32 -1.26 -17.63
N LEU A 420 29.04 -0.58 -18.75
CA LEU A 420 29.78 -0.73 -20.00
C LEU A 420 31.12 0.02 -19.93
N SER A 421 31.12 1.20 -19.31
CA SER A 421 32.31 1.95 -18.97
C SER A 421 32.04 2.89 -17.79
N GLY A 422 33.05 3.12 -16.95
CA GLY A 422 32.92 3.95 -15.77
C GLY A 422 34.27 4.44 -15.25
N GLY A 423 34.28 5.64 -14.66
CA GLY A 423 35.47 6.24 -14.05
C GLY A 423 35.64 7.71 -14.42
N GLY A 424 36.14 8.49 -13.45
CA GLY A 424 36.08 9.95 -13.49
C GLY A 424 34.64 10.42 -13.64
N LYS A 425 34.42 11.43 -14.48
CA LYS A 425 33.09 12.02 -14.68
C LYS A 425 32.09 11.23 -15.54
N LYS A 426 32.41 10.04 -16.06
CA LYS A 426 31.56 9.31 -17.01
C LYS A 426 31.04 8.00 -16.43
N MET A 427 29.78 7.70 -16.69
CA MET A 427 29.16 6.42 -16.37
C MET A 427 28.27 5.99 -17.54
N HIS A 428 28.51 4.79 -18.07
CA HIS A 428 27.77 4.24 -19.20
C HIS A 428 27.16 2.91 -18.76
N LEU A 429 25.83 2.88 -18.69
CA LEU A 429 25.06 1.78 -18.18
C LEU A 429 24.28 1.08 -19.29
N TRP A 430 24.14 -0.23 -19.15
CA TRP A 430 23.24 -1.06 -19.92
C TRP A 430 22.26 -1.74 -18.99
N HIS A 431 20.97 -1.61 -19.31
CA HIS A 431 19.87 -2.19 -18.57
C HIS A 431 19.18 -3.25 -19.41
N GLU A 432 18.84 -4.38 -18.79
CA GLU A 432 17.92 -5.36 -19.34
C GLU A 432 16.70 -5.47 -18.43
N MET A 433 15.51 -5.31 -19.01
CA MET A 433 14.23 -5.55 -18.33
C MET A 433 13.69 -6.91 -18.75
N ARG A 434 13.39 -7.77 -17.77
CA ARG A 434 12.94 -9.14 -18.00
C ARG A 434 11.70 -9.50 -17.18
N GLU A 435 10.91 -10.41 -17.70
CA GLU A 435 9.89 -11.18 -16.96
C GLU A 435 10.31 -12.65 -17.03
N GLY A 436 10.91 -13.17 -15.96
CA GLY A 436 11.60 -14.46 -16.00
C GLY A 436 12.67 -14.48 -17.09
N ASP A 437 12.57 -15.41 -18.03
CA ASP A 437 13.54 -15.53 -19.14
C ASP A 437 13.24 -14.59 -20.33
N ARG A 438 12.05 -13.98 -20.38
CA ARG A 438 11.64 -13.11 -21.50
C ARG A 438 12.29 -11.74 -21.38
N LEU A 439 13.00 -11.32 -22.43
CA LEU A 439 13.52 -9.96 -22.55
C LEU A 439 12.42 -9.02 -23.04
N LEU A 440 12.08 -8.02 -22.23
CA LEU A 440 11.01 -7.06 -22.52
C LEU A 440 11.54 -5.79 -23.17
N ALA A 441 12.65 -5.27 -22.65
CA ALA A 441 13.28 -4.06 -23.16
C ALA A 441 14.75 -3.97 -22.75
N THR A 442 15.51 -3.15 -23.47
CA THR A 442 16.87 -2.77 -23.10
C THR A 442 17.01 -1.26 -23.05
N GLY A 443 17.78 -0.74 -22.09
CA GLY A 443 18.09 0.68 -21.96
C GLY A 443 19.59 0.93 -21.92
N GLU A 444 20.10 1.78 -22.79
CA GLU A 444 21.49 2.23 -22.78
C GLU A 444 21.54 3.68 -22.30
N HIS A 445 22.16 3.93 -21.15
CA HIS A 445 22.19 5.25 -20.53
C HIS A 445 23.63 5.75 -20.42
N PHE A 446 23.89 6.95 -20.92
CA PHE A 446 25.15 7.65 -20.72
C PHE A 446 24.96 8.83 -19.77
N LEU A 447 25.70 8.81 -18.67
CA LEU A 447 25.61 9.79 -17.60
C LEU A 447 26.95 10.52 -17.40
N LEU A 448 26.84 11.78 -16.98
CA LEU A 448 27.96 12.61 -16.58
C LEU A 448 27.82 13.01 -15.11
N HIS A 449 28.89 12.85 -14.34
CA HIS A 449 28.97 13.43 -13.00
C HIS A 449 29.11 14.94 -13.11
N VAL A 450 28.31 15.66 -12.34
CA VAL A 450 28.13 17.11 -12.37
C VAL A 450 28.21 17.68 -10.96
N SER A 451 28.90 18.80 -10.81
CA SER A 451 28.82 19.63 -9.61
C SER A 451 27.51 20.43 -9.65
N LEU A 452 26.67 20.29 -8.62
CA LEU A 452 25.40 21.01 -8.51
C LEU A 452 25.57 22.51 -8.30
N ASP A 453 26.71 22.92 -7.74
CA ASP A 453 27.09 24.33 -7.58
C ASP A 453 27.42 24.98 -8.92
N THR A 454 28.26 24.33 -9.72
CA THR A 454 28.76 24.91 -10.99
C THR A 454 27.93 24.53 -12.20
N ARG A 455 27.08 23.50 -12.08
CA ARG A 455 26.32 22.84 -13.16
C ARG A 455 27.20 22.39 -14.32
N LYS A 456 28.45 22.02 -14.04
CA LYS A 456 29.43 21.54 -15.01
C LYS A 456 29.91 20.14 -14.69
N PRO A 457 30.34 19.36 -15.70
CA PRO A 457 30.95 18.07 -15.47
C PRO A 457 32.18 18.19 -14.57
N ALA A 458 32.23 17.38 -13.51
CA ALA A 458 33.30 17.35 -12.53
C ALA A 458 33.54 15.91 -12.08
N ASP A 459 34.72 15.60 -11.55
CA ASP A 459 34.98 14.27 -11.02
C ASP A 459 34.14 14.01 -9.76
N PRO A 460 33.65 12.78 -9.55
CA PRO A 460 32.96 12.39 -8.33
C PRO A 460 33.91 12.30 -7.13
N ALA A 461 33.36 12.12 -5.93
CA ALA A 461 34.19 11.85 -4.76
C ALA A 461 34.99 10.54 -4.94
N PRO A 462 36.21 10.42 -4.38
CA PRO A 462 37.09 9.27 -4.61
C PRO A 462 36.43 7.91 -4.30
N GLU A 463 35.61 7.84 -3.27
CA GLU A 463 34.87 6.64 -2.88
C GLU A 463 33.82 6.20 -3.90
N ILE A 464 33.15 7.15 -4.55
CA ILE A 464 32.16 6.88 -5.61
C ILE A 464 32.86 6.48 -6.89
N ASP A 465 33.98 7.14 -7.23
CA ASP A 465 34.81 6.76 -8.38
C ASP A 465 35.33 5.32 -8.22
N ALA A 466 35.86 5.00 -7.04
CA ALA A 466 36.36 3.66 -6.73
C ALA A 466 35.25 2.60 -6.81
N ALA A 467 34.05 2.89 -6.29
CA ALA A 467 32.91 1.99 -6.38
C ALA A 467 32.44 1.77 -7.82
N LEU A 468 32.39 2.81 -8.65
CA LEU A 468 32.04 2.70 -10.07
C LEU A 468 33.08 1.90 -10.85
N ARG A 469 34.37 2.19 -10.64
CA ARG A 469 35.50 1.48 -11.29
C ARG A 469 35.49 -0.01 -10.98
N ARG A 470 35.17 -0.38 -9.73
CA ARG A 470 35.03 -1.79 -9.33
C ARG A 470 34.12 -2.58 -10.26
N PHE A 471 32.96 -2.02 -10.63
CA PHE A 471 32.04 -2.68 -11.57
C PHE A 471 32.54 -2.58 -13.02
N ALA A 472 33.02 -1.41 -13.45
CA ALA A 472 33.52 -1.23 -14.82
C ALA A 472 34.67 -2.18 -15.16
N GLU A 473 35.63 -2.34 -14.25
CA GLU A 473 36.79 -3.22 -14.40
C GLU A 473 36.38 -4.70 -14.35
N ALA A 474 35.51 -5.08 -13.41
CA ALA A 474 35.04 -6.47 -13.29
C ALA A 474 34.17 -6.93 -14.48
N GLN A 475 33.49 -6.00 -15.15
CA GLN A 475 32.56 -6.28 -16.25
C GLN A 475 33.15 -5.98 -17.64
N ALA A 476 34.42 -5.56 -17.71
CA ALA A 476 35.10 -5.16 -18.94
C ALA A 476 35.20 -6.30 -19.97
N ASP A 477 35.43 -7.53 -19.49
CA ASP A 477 35.66 -8.71 -20.35
C ASP A 477 34.37 -9.48 -20.70
N LEU A 478 33.21 -9.05 -20.18
CA LEU A 478 31.93 -9.65 -20.54
C LEU A 478 31.57 -9.37 -22.02
N PRO A 479 30.97 -10.33 -22.75
CA PRO A 479 30.54 -10.10 -24.14
C PRO A 479 29.65 -8.86 -24.26
N THR A 480 29.88 -8.01 -25.26
CA THR A 480 29.06 -6.80 -25.47
C THR A 480 27.59 -7.20 -25.68
N PRO A 481 26.63 -6.64 -24.92
CA PRO A 481 25.23 -6.95 -25.09
C PRO A 481 24.74 -6.59 -26.50
N GLU A 482 23.78 -7.37 -27.01
CA GLU A 482 23.16 -7.07 -28.29
C GLU A 482 22.43 -5.72 -28.22
N GLY A 483 22.83 -4.77 -29.06
CA GLY A 483 22.15 -3.49 -29.23
C GLY A 483 22.85 -2.27 -28.65
N VAL A 484 23.97 -2.45 -27.95
CA VAL A 484 24.83 -1.34 -27.52
C VAL A 484 25.27 -0.49 -28.72
N GLY A 485 25.13 0.83 -28.60
CA GLY A 485 25.52 1.82 -29.62
C GLY A 485 24.63 1.81 -30.86
N ARG A 486 23.46 1.15 -30.83
CA ARG A 486 22.51 1.18 -31.94
C ARG A 486 21.81 2.54 -32.05
N ALA A 487 21.48 2.91 -33.28
CA ALA A 487 20.62 4.05 -33.58
C ALA A 487 19.26 3.61 -34.14
N VAL A 488 18.25 4.46 -33.97
CA VAL A 488 16.91 4.24 -34.53
C VAL A 488 16.99 4.06 -36.04
N GLY A 489 16.38 2.97 -36.54
CA GLY A 489 16.37 2.63 -37.97
C GLY A 489 17.53 1.74 -38.43
N GLN A 490 18.51 1.42 -37.57
CA GLN A 490 19.53 0.43 -37.88
C GLN A 490 18.90 -0.97 -37.94
N ARG A 491 19.15 -1.72 -39.03
CA ARG A 491 18.62 -3.09 -39.19
C ARG A 491 19.19 -4.04 -38.13
N PRO A 492 18.42 -5.05 -37.67
CA PRO A 492 18.87 -6.06 -36.72
C PRO A 492 20.21 -6.69 -37.07
#